data_AF-S4XUK0-F1
#
_entry.id   AF-S4XUK0-F1
#
_cell.length_a   1.000
_cell.length_b   1.000
_cell.length_c   1.000
_cell.angle_alpha   90.00
_cell.angle_beta   90.00
_cell.angle_gamma   90.00
#
_symmetry.space_group_name_H-M   'P 1'
#
loop_
_entity.id
_entity.type
_entity.pdbx_description
1 polymer ?
#
loop_
_entity_poly.entity_id
_entity_poly.type
_entity_poly.pdbx_seq_one_letter_code
_entity_poly.pdbx_strand_id
1 'polypeptide(L)'
;MLGGREAPSARGIVEHLLKSRPGEYDSRAAQLLATASAWAYSDIDTFTRIMGRRGLQGATCVEVSLTNEELFVDTSAYLVQSPCKQLAILCFRGTRLRNVITWLTDAAVKPEPFHAAGTVHGGFYRAARAVWSPLLVMLRGALHGRRIDDELSREIERTAVRSVTLDGLVRSVDEARLDKVLEEVRAVKKLIVQDAKERLLDKVAPESAGRGRPEDAAATPGCDESTSSAPSAALAPHAAAGHLRAREAGPMRAEKPELRALYITGHSLGGALAVLAASQLFMANEAPEDAVEDLQALQGCLRGVYTFGQPMVGNKVFADKLGRCFGDKLFRHVYGVDVVPSLPPISAGSFSHFGQELRANGSGWGEHAGKVNQTWSATLGLALGVAAFVIEQLPFLHWIKLRFSLADHSPLTYLRVSQRRDSVTEFD
;
A
#
# COMPACT_ATOMS: atom_id res chain seq x y z
N MET A 1 22.72 33.51 8.98
CA MET A 1 21.24 33.47 8.87
C MET A 1 20.86 33.74 7.42
N LEU A 2 20.01 32.91 6.80
CA LEU A 2 19.43 33.18 5.48
C LEU A 2 17.92 32.98 5.60
N GLY A 3 17.16 34.08 5.59
CA GLY A 3 15.71 34.06 5.70
C GLY A 3 15.08 33.47 4.45
N GLY A 4 14.65 32.21 4.52
CA GLY A 4 13.92 31.56 3.43
C GLY A 4 12.52 32.15 3.31
N ARG A 5 12.32 33.11 2.39
CA ARG A 5 10.97 33.52 1.97
C ARG A 5 10.24 32.30 1.40
N GLU A 6 9.00 32.08 1.83
CA GLU A 6 8.13 31.08 1.21
C GLU A 6 7.93 31.36 -0.29
N ALA A 7 7.83 30.30 -1.08
CA ALA A 7 7.40 30.44 -2.47
C ALA A 7 5.96 30.98 -2.53
N PRO A 8 5.61 31.92 -3.43
CA PRO A 8 4.25 32.47 -3.51
C PRO A 8 3.13 31.42 -3.70
N SER A 9 3.45 30.24 -4.24
CA SER A 9 2.50 29.12 -4.38
C SER A 9 2.34 28.23 -3.14
N ALA A 10 3.19 28.38 -2.13
CA ALA A 10 3.12 27.64 -0.87
C ALA A 10 2.17 28.28 0.15
N ARG A 11 2.02 29.62 0.10
CA ARG A 11 1.21 30.37 1.06
C ARG A 11 -0.27 30.02 0.91
N GLY A 12 -0.88 29.55 1.99
CA GLY A 12 -2.31 29.21 2.02
C GLY A 12 -2.67 27.86 1.38
N ILE A 13 -1.68 26.97 1.13
CA ILE A 13 -1.94 25.68 0.47
C ILE A 13 -2.87 24.78 1.30
N VAL A 14 -2.80 24.84 2.63
CA VAL A 14 -3.64 24.02 3.52
C VAL A 14 -5.09 24.47 3.42
N GLU A 15 -5.35 25.78 3.51
CA GLU A 15 -6.67 26.39 3.36
C GLU A 15 -7.24 26.20 1.96
N HIS A 16 -6.39 26.16 0.94
CA HIS A 16 -6.75 25.81 -0.44
C HIS A 16 -7.23 24.35 -0.52
N LEU A 17 -6.39 23.39 -0.11
CA LEU A 17 -6.69 21.95 -0.18
C LEU A 17 -7.85 21.50 0.72
N LEU A 18 -8.16 22.27 1.78
CA LEU A 18 -9.35 22.09 2.63
C LEU A 18 -10.65 22.59 1.97
N LYS A 19 -10.55 23.45 0.94
CA LYS A 19 -11.67 23.99 0.17
C LYS A 19 -11.90 23.24 -1.16
N SER A 20 -10.88 22.58 -1.70
CA SER A 20 -10.98 21.78 -2.94
C SER A 20 -12.08 20.71 -2.81
N ARG A 21 -12.91 20.58 -3.86
CA ARG A 21 -14.04 19.64 -3.85
C ARG A 21 -13.56 18.21 -4.16
N PRO A 22 -14.16 17.17 -3.56
CA PRO A 22 -13.89 15.79 -3.95
C PRO A 22 -14.15 15.58 -5.44
N GLY A 23 -13.19 14.97 -6.15
CA GLY A 23 -13.33 14.64 -7.57
C GLY A 23 -13.13 15.81 -8.55
N GLU A 24 -12.83 17.02 -8.06
CA GLU A 24 -12.37 18.14 -8.88
C GLU A 24 -10.84 18.08 -9.02
N TYR A 25 -10.32 18.22 -10.24
CA TYR A 25 -8.88 18.25 -10.47
C TYR A 25 -8.28 19.57 -10.00
N ASP A 26 -7.22 19.48 -9.19
CA ASP A 26 -6.56 20.64 -8.60
C ASP A 26 -5.06 20.61 -8.94
N SER A 27 -4.63 21.55 -9.79
CA SER A 27 -3.23 21.63 -10.24
C SER A 27 -2.26 22.00 -9.10
N ARG A 28 -2.73 22.67 -8.03
CA ARG A 28 -1.92 22.93 -6.83
C ARG A 28 -1.80 21.66 -5.98
N ALA A 29 -2.87 20.87 -5.86
CA ALA A 29 -2.79 19.54 -5.26
C ALA A 29 -1.81 18.66 -6.06
N ALA A 30 -1.92 18.61 -7.39
CA ALA A 30 -1.00 17.88 -8.25
C ALA A 30 0.46 18.32 -8.05
N GLN A 31 0.75 19.63 -7.97
CA GLN A 31 2.10 20.15 -7.70
C GLN A 31 2.65 19.68 -6.35
N LEU A 32 1.85 19.77 -5.27
CA LEU A 32 2.26 19.37 -3.93
C LEU A 32 2.47 17.84 -3.84
N LEU A 33 1.54 17.07 -4.40
CA LEU A 33 1.53 15.61 -4.34
C LEU A 33 2.59 14.99 -5.26
N ALA A 34 2.90 15.62 -6.41
CA ALA A 34 4.08 15.29 -7.20
C ALA A 34 5.38 15.60 -6.46
N THR A 35 5.42 16.69 -5.67
CA THR A 35 6.58 17.01 -4.83
C THR A 35 6.75 15.95 -3.75
N ALA A 36 5.68 15.58 -3.04
CA ALA A 36 5.72 14.49 -2.06
C ALA A 36 6.20 13.17 -2.70
N SER A 37 5.58 12.77 -3.82
CA SER A 37 5.92 11.52 -4.52
C SER A 37 7.37 11.45 -5.02
N ALA A 38 7.94 12.59 -5.44
CA ALA A 38 9.33 12.66 -5.88
C ALA A 38 10.33 12.68 -4.72
N TRP A 39 10.01 13.37 -3.61
CA TRP A 39 10.87 13.45 -2.43
C TRP A 39 10.70 12.29 -1.46
N ALA A 40 9.66 11.46 -1.60
CA ALA A 40 9.54 10.17 -0.88
C ALA A 40 10.70 9.20 -1.17
N TYR A 41 11.58 9.50 -2.13
CA TYR A 41 12.81 8.76 -2.38
C TYR A 41 14.01 9.21 -1.54
N SER A 42 13.91 10.30 -0.76
CA SER A 42 14.92 10.75 0.22
C SER A 42 14.64 10.24 1.64
N ASP A 43 15.50 10.62 2.57
CA ASP A 43 15.24 10.51 4.02
C ASP A 43 14.06 11.36 4.48
N ILE A 44 13.49 10.99 5.65
CA ILE A 44 12.35 11.66 6.30
C ILE A 44 12.62 13.13 6.65
N ASP A 45 13.85 13.51 7.05
CA ASP A 45 14.18 14.89 7.41
C ASP A 45 14.18 15.80 6.17
N THR A 46 14.77 15.33 5.07
CA THR A 46 14.75 16.00 3.78
C THR A 46 13.34 16.09 3.22
N PHE A 47 12.56 15.01 3.28
CA PHE A 47 11.15 15.01 2.90
C PHE A 47 10.35 16.06 3.68
N THR A 48 10.43 16.03 5.02
CA THR A 48 9.75 16.96 5.93
C THR A 48 10.13 18.41 5.65
N ARG A 49 11.42 18.70 5.49
CA ARG A 49 11.94 20.03 5.14
C ARG A 49 11.42 20.53 3.80
N ILE A 50 11.28 19.67 2.80
CA ILE A 50 10.71 20.05 1.50
C ILE A 50 9.21 20.29 1.60
N MET A 51 8.46 19.43 2.28
CA MET A 51 7.01 19.63 2.50
C MET A 51 6.73 20.92 3.28
N GLY A 52 7.54 21.22 4.31
CA GLY A 52 7.52 22.50 5.01
C GLY A 52 7.65 23.71 4.07
N ARG A 53 8.65 23.70 3.18
CA ARG A 53 8.86 24.75 2.15
C ARG A 53 7.74 24.84 1.10
N ARG A 54 6.86 23.83 1.01
CA ARG A 54 5.68 23.83 0.14
C ARG A 54 4.39 24.27 0.84
N GLY A 55 4.48 24.78 2.07
CA GLY A 55 3.36 25.37 2.81
C GLY A 55 2.80 24.48 3.92
N LEU A 56 3.48 23.37 4.23
CA LEU A 56 3.18 22.49 5.36
C LEU A 56 4.19 22.72 6.52
N GLN A 57 4.51 23.98 6.80
CA GLN A 57 5.42 24.32 7.91
C GLN A 57 4.85 23.83 9.24
N GLY A 58 5.67 23.16 10.06
CA GLY A 58 5.23 22.58 11.34
C GLY A 58 4.31 21.35 11.20
N ALA A 59 4.10 20.82 9.99
CA ALA A 59 3.39 19.56 9.82
C ALA A 59 4.17 18.41 10.47
N THR A 60 3.46 17.48 11.11
CA THR A 60 4.06 16.24 11.61
C THR A 60 4.17 15.27 10.42
N CYS A 61 5.36 14.70 10.23
CA CYS A 61 5.63 13.74 9.15
C CYS A 61 6.17 12.45 9.78
N VAL A 62 5.65 11.31 9.36
CA VAL A 62 6.05 9.98 9.87
C VAL A 62 6.30 9.05 8.68
N GLU A 63 7.46 8.39 8.66
CA GLU A 63 7.75 7.29 7.74
C GLU A 63 7.41 5.95 8.39
N VAL A 64 6.72 5.10 7.65
CA VAL A 64 6.58 3.66 7.93
C VAL A 64 7.26 2.91 6.78
N SER A 65 8.34 2.22 7.07
CA SER A 65 9.11 1.44 6.10
C SER A 65 9.18 -0.04 6.49
N LEU A 66 8.98 -0.94 5.52
CA LEU A 66 9.36 -2.35 5.64
C LEU A 66 10.21 -2.76 4.43
N THR A 67 11.40 -3.29 4.71
CA THR A 67 12.29 -3.88 3.71
C THR A 67 12.62 -5.32 4.11
N ASN A 68 12.37 -6.27 3.22
CA ASN A 68 12.68 -7.69 3.31
C ASN A 68 12.95 -8.20 1.89
N GLU A 69 14.23 -8.30 1.54
CA GLU A 69 14.68 -8.63 0.19
C GLU A 69 14.26 -10.05 -0.25
N GLU A 70 14.29 -11.03 0.67
CA GLU A 70 13.90 -12.43 0.43
C GLU A 70 12.40 -12.58 0.09
N LEU A 71 11.55 -11.74 0.70
CA LEU A 71 10.12 -11.66 0.39
C LEU A 71 9.81 -10.63 -0.72
N PHE A 72 10.85 -10.04 -1.32
CA PHE A 72 10.82 -8.97 -2.31
C PHE A 72 10.14 -7.66 -1.86
N VAL A 73 9.80 -7.52 -0.58
CA VAL A 73 9.10 -6.33 -0.06
C VAL A 73 10.10 -5.22 0.20
N ASP A 74 10.03 -4.11 -0.54
CA ASP A 74 10.72 -2.85 -0.21
C ASP A 74 9.69 -1.72 -0.36
N THR A 75 9.22 -1.17 0.77
CA THR A 75 8.09 -0.24 0.77
C THR A 75 8.18 0.75 1.91
N SER A 76 8.24 2.04 1.58
CA SER A 76 8.03 3.16 2.51
C SER A 76 6.71 3.88 2.21
N ALA A 77 6.02 4.29 3.26
CA ALA A 77 4.89 5.20 3.21
C ALA A 77 5.11 6.36 4.19
N TYR A 78 4.83 7.57 3.72
CA TYR A 78 4.95 8.81 4.48
C TYR A 78 3.55 9.33 4.78
N LEU A 79 3.21 9.50 6.06
CA LEU A 79 1.99 10.18 6.47
C LEU A 79 2.36 11.58 6.98
N VAL A 80 1.73 12.59 6.39
CA VAL A 80 1.88 14.01 6.76
C VAL A 80 0.59 14.50 7.35
N GLN A 81 0.64 15.07 8.56
CA GLN A 81 -0.48 15.73 9.23
C GLN A 81 -0.19 17.22 9.35
N SER A 82 -1.08 18.05 8.81
CA SER A 82 -1.03 19.51 8.92
C SER A 82 -1.05 20.00 10.39
N PRO A 83 -0.51 21.18 10.71
CA PRO A 83 -0.53 21.73 12.08
C PRO A 83 -1.93 21.88 12.66
N CYS A 84 -2.90 22.24 11.80
CA CYS A 84 -4.31 22.35 12.18
C CYS A 84 -5.05 21.00 12.25
N LYS A 85 -4.37 19.88 11.97
CA LYS A 85 -4.88 18.49 11.95
C LYS A 85 -5.98 18.17 10.94
N GLN A 86 -6.63 19.18 10.36
CA GLN A 86 -7.73 19.03 9.40
C GLN A 86 -7.32 18.48 8.02
N LEU A 87 -6.03 18.53 7.67
CA LEU A 87 -5.49 17.97 6.43
C LEU A 87 -4.45 16.88 6.73
N ALA A 88 -4.57 15.74 6.03
CA ALA A 88 -3.54 14.70 5.97
C ALA A 88 -3.20 14.32 4.53
N ILE A 89 -1.94 13.95 4.29
CA ILE A 89 -1.43 13.46 3.01
C ILE A 89 -0.72 12.13 3.25
N LEU A 90 -1.17 11.07 2.59
CA LEU A 90 -0.53 9.76 2.57
C LEU A 90 0.23 9.58 1.26
N CYS A 91 1.56 9.46 1.33
CA CYS A 91 2.44 9.38 0.17
C CYS A 91 3.23 8.06 0.17
N PHE A 92 3.05 7.23 -0.85
CA PHE A 92 3.81 5.99 -1.02
C PHE A 92 5.05 6.21 -1.89
N ARG A 93 6.18 5.73 -1.41
CA ARG A 93 7.44 5.65 -2.16
C ARG A 93 7.36 4.52 -3.19
N GLY A 94 7.83 4.76 -4.41
CA GLY A 94 8.07 3.70 -5.39
C GLY A 94 9.46 3.08 -5.22
N THR A 95 9.70 1.91 -5.80
CA THR A 95 11.03 1.29 -5.82
C THR A 95 11.97 2.00 -6.80
N ARG A 96 13.28 1.71 -6.72
CA ARG A 96 14.29 2.20 -7.69
C ARG A 96 14.01 1.58 -9.06
N LEU A 97 14.21 2.34 -10.15
CA LEU A 97 13.84 1.96 -11.53
C LEU A 97 14.28 0.55 -11.96
N ARG A 98 15.48 0.09 -11.55
CA ARG A 98 15.96 -1.27 -11.85
C ARG A 98 15.09 -2.36 -11.20
N ASN A 99 14.64 -2.13 -9.97
CA ASN A 99 13.82 -3.08 -9.21
C ASN A 99 12.33 -2.98 -9.63
N VAL A 100 11.88 -1.80 -10.08
CA VAL A 100 10.53 -1.57 -10.63
C VAL A 100 10.23 -2.52 -11.79
N ILE A 101 11.20 -2.74 -12.69
CA ILE A 101 11.02 -3.64 -13.83
C ILE A 101 10.77 -5.06 -13.33
N THR A 102 11.68 -5.63 -12.52
CA THR A 102 11.50 -6.96 -11.89
C THR A 102 10.12 -7.10 -11.24
N TRP A 103 9.72 -6.12 -10.43
CA TRP A 103 8.40 -6.09 -9.78
C TRP A 103 7.18 -5.99 -10.70
N LEU A 104 7.35 -5.53 -11.95
CA LEU A 104 6.29 -5.42 -12.96
C LEU A 104 6.30 -6.56 -13.98
N THR A 105 7.45 -7.21 -14.17
CA THR A 105 7.66 -8.26 -15.17
C THR A 105 7.74 -9.66 -14.59
N ASP A 106 7.89 -9.81 -13.27
CA ASP A 106 7.75 -11.09 -12.58
C ASP A 106 6.29 -11.56 -12.57
N ALA A 107 5.83 -12.00 -13.74
CA ALA A 107 4.56 -12.66 -13.99
C ALA A 107 4.38 -13.98 -13.20
N ALA A 108 5.42 -14.39 -12.45
CA ALA A 108 5.33 -15.43 -11.42
C ALA A 108 4.49 -15.01 -10.20
N VAL A 109 4.33 -13.70 -9.96
CA VAL A 109 3.47 -13.19 -8.88
C VAL A 109 2.01 -13.21 -9.31
N LYS A 110 1.37 -14.36 -9.09
CA LYS A 110 -0.05 -14.61 -9.40
C LYS A 110 -0.95 -13.47 -8.91
N PRO A 111 -1.99 -13.09 -9.68
CA PRO A 111 -3.01 -12.16 -9.20
C PRO A 111 -3.65 -12.67 -7.90
N GLU A 112 -3.66 -11.84 -6.87
CA GLU A 112 -4.25 -12.17 -5.56
C GLU A 112 -5.69 -11.63 -5.49
N PRO A 113 -6.64 -12.34 -4.86
CA PRO A 113 -7.97 -11.80 -4.57
C PRO A 113 -7.87 -10.55 -3.68
N PHE A 114 -8.56 -9.48 -4.08
CA PHE A 114 -8.72 -8.28 -3.26
C PHE A 114 -10.17 -8.20 -2.82
N HIS A 115 -10.48 -8.69 -1.62
CA HIS A 115 -11.83 -8.65 -1.05
C HIS A 115 -12.89 -9.23 -2.02
N ALA A 116 -14.15 -8.83 -1.91
CA ALA A 116 -15.17 -9.10 -2.93
C ALA A 116 -15.02 -8.17 -4.17
N ALA A 117 -13.79 -7.80 -4.58
CA ALA A 117 -13.53 -6.83 -5.66
C ALA A 117 -12.74 -7.39 -6.84
N GLY A 118 -12.62 -8.71 -6.98
CA GLY A 118 -11.84 -9.34 -8.06
C GLY A 118 -10.38 -9.55 -7.65
N THR A 119 -9.43 -9.32 -8.56
CA THR A 119 -8.01 -9.60 -8.32
C THR A 119 -7.11 -8.40 -8.59
N VAL A 120 -6.01 -8.32 -7.85
CA VAL A 120 -4.96 -7.31 -7.95
C VAL A 120 -3.60 -7.97 -8.18
N HIS A 121 -2.61 -7.20 -8.60
CA HIS A 121 -1.23 -7.69 -8.68
C HIS A 121 -0.74 -8.07 -7.28
N GLY A 122 -0.46 -9.36 -7.03
CA GLY A 122 -0.21 -9.88 -5.69
C GLY A 122 0.98 -9.20 -4.99
N GLY A 123 2.01 -8.83 -5.75
CA GLY A 123 3.13 -8.06 -5.23
C GLY A 123 2.66 -6.74 -4.63
N PHE A 124 1.93 -5.92 -5.40
CA PHE A 124 1.48 -4.60 -4.94
C PHE A 124 0.61 -4.73 -3.69
N TYR A 125 -0.19 -5.80 -3.61
CA TYR A 125 -1.02 -6.06 -2.44
C TYR A 125 -0.21 -6.45 -1.21
N ARG A 126 0.80 -7.31 -1.33
CA ARG A 126 1.72 -7.62 -0.21
C ARG A 126 2.47 -6.38 0.29
N ALA A 127 2.98 -5.56 -0.62
CA ALA A 127 3.63 -4.28 -0.28
C ALA A 127 2.67 -3.31 0.43
N ALA A 128 1.45 -3.14 -0.07
CA ALA A 128 0.46 -2.28 0.57
C ALA A 128 0.07 -2.80 1.97
N ARG A 129 -0.16 -4.11 2.11
CA ARG A 129 -0.51 -4.76 3.39
C ARG A 129 0.59 -4.65 4.43
N ALA A 130 1.85 -4.74 4.03
CA ALA A 130 3.01 -4.66 4.92
C ALA A 130 3.05 -3.38 5.76
N VAL A 131 2.59 -2.26 5.21
CA VAL A 131 2.55 -0.96 5.90
C VAL A 131 1.13 -0.53 6.33
N TRP A 132 0.08 -1.25 5.92
CA TRP A 132 -1.31 -0.81 6.13
C TRP A 132 -1.72 -0.70 7.60
N SER A 133 -1.33 -1.63 8.46
CA SER A 133 -1.76 -1.64 9.87
C SER A 133 -1.31 -0.39 10.65
N PRO A 134 -0.01 -0.04 10.73
CA PRO A 134 0.43 1.20 11.39
C PRO A 134 -0.09 2.46 10.70
N LEU A 135 -0.23 2.47 9.37
CA LEU A 135 -0.86 3.60 8.65
C LEU A 135 -2.32 3.80 9.09
N LEU A 136 -3.10 2.72 9.20
CA LEU A 136 -4.49 2.78 9.62
C LEU A 136 -4.60 3.31 11.06
N VAL A 137 -3.74 2.87 11.99
CA VAL A 137 -3.74 3.41 13.37
C VAL A 137 -3.49 4.92 13.38
N MET A 138 -2.51 5.41 12.61
CA MET A 138 -2.26 6.85 12.51
C MET A 138 -3.40 7.60 11.81
N LEU A 139 -4.03 7.03 10.78
CA LEU A 139 -5.17 7.63 10.08
C LEU A 139 -6.42 7.72 10.98
N ARG A 140 -6.72 6.67 11.76
CA ARG A 140 -7.74 6.69 12.83
C ARG A 140 -7.39 7.76 13.86
N GLY A 141 -6.12 7.87 14.24
CA GLY A 141 -5.61 8.96 15.08
C GLY A 141 -5.92 10.36 14.55
N ALA A 142 -5.54 10.61 13.29
CA ALA A 142 -5.74 11.90 12.63
C ALA A 142 -7.23 12.24 12.45
N LEU A 143 -8.07 11.25 12.12
CA LEU A 143 -9.53 11.38 12.02
C LEU A 143 -10.13 12.02 13.27
N HIS A 144 -9.67 11.55 14.44
CA HIS A 144 -10.08 11.98 15.77
C HIS A 144 -9.20 13.10 16.36
N GLY A 145 -8.48 13.85 15.52
CA GLY A 145 -7.71 15.03 15.95
C GLY A 145 -6.51 14.73 16.85
N ARG A 146 -6.05 13.48 16.91
CA ARG A 146 -4.84 13.07 17.65
C ARG A 146 -3.60 13.21 16.76
N ARG A 147 -2.41 13.33 17.35
CA ARG A 147 -1.16 13.47 16.57
C ARG A 147 -0.72 12.11 16.03
N ILE A 148 -0.30 12.06 14.76
CA ILE A 148 0.06 10.78 14.12
C ILE A 148 1.31 10.12 14.72
N ASP A 149 2.27 10.89 15.22
CA ASP A 149 3.47 10.40 15.88
C ASP A 149 3.16 9.76 17.24
N ASP A 150 2.33 10.42 18.08
CA ASP A 150 1.90 9.86 19.36
C ASP A 150 1.15 8.52 19.20
N GLU A 151 0.36 8.37 18.13
CA GLU A 151 -0.41 7.15 17.85
C GLU A 151 0.49 6.02 17.36
N LEU A 152 1.48 6.30 16.50
CA LEU A 152 2.47 5.31 16.11
C LEU A 152 3.32 4.87 17.30
N SER A 153 3.79 5.81 18.14
CA SER A 153 4.53 5.49 19.36
C SER A 153 3.72 4.56 20.27
N ARG A 154 2.45 4.87 20.51
CA ARG A 154 1.56 4.01 21.31
C ARG A 154 1.29 2.64 20.68
N GLU A 155 1.27 2.53 19.35
CA GLU A 155 1.11 1.24 18.66
C GLU A 155 2.38 0.38 18.71
N ILE A 156 3.55 1.00 18.57
CA ILE A 156 4.85 0.36 18.78
C ILE A 156 4.94 -0.14 20.23
N GLU A 157 4.58 0.68 21.21
CA GLU A 157 4.54 0.30 22.63
C GLU A 157 3.57 -0.85 22.89
N ARG A 158 2.34 -0.80 22.36
CA ARG A 158 1.35 -1.90 22.49
C ARG A 158 1.84 -3.21 21.86
N THR A 159 2.45 -3.12 20.68
CA THR A 159 2.96 -4.30 19.97
C THR A 159 4.17 -4.89 20.70
N ALA A 160 5.08 -4.03 21.16
CA ALA A 160 6.20 -4.42 22.02
C ALA A 160 5.71 -5.09 23.32
N VAL A 161 4.72 -4.50 24.01
CA VAL A 161 4.11 -5.08 25.22
C VAL A 161 3.42 -6.42 24.93
N ARG A 162 2.75 -6.57 23.79
CA ARG A 162 2.17 -7.87 23.37
C ARG A 162 3.26 -8.93 23.12
N SER A 163 4.39 -8.56 22.53
CA SER A 163 5.56 -9.46 22.40
C SER A 163 6.29 -9.72 23.72
N VAL A 164 6.14 -8.85 24.73
CA VAL A 164 6.77 -9.00 26.06
C VAL A 164 6.05 -10.02 26.97
N THR A 165 4.96 -10.65 26.49
CA THR A 165 4.47 -11.91 27.08
C THR A 165 5.30 -13.15 26.72
N LEU A 166 6.44 -12.98 26.01
CA LEU A 166 7.52 -13.96 25.88
C LEU A 166 8.87 -13.23 25.95
N ASP A 167 9.45 -13.22 27.15
CA ASP A 167 10.78 -12.72 27.58
C ASP A 167 11.36 -11.51 26.84
N GLY A 168 11.36 -10.37 27.54
CA GLY A 168 11.63 -9.06 26.94
C GLY A 168 13.11 -8.71 26.73
N LEU A 169 13.35 -7.79 25.80
CA LEU A 169 14.52 -6.93 25.82
C LEU A 169 14.29 -5.59 25.10
N VAL A 170 14.04 -4.52 25.86
CA VAL A 170 14.41 -3.15 25.44
C VAL A 170 14.84 -2.33 26.65
N ARG A 171 16.16 -2.07 26.78
CA ARG A 171 16.76 -0.72 26.96
C ARG A 171 18.28 -0.81 27.17
N SER A 172 18.97 0.21 26.64
CA SER A 172 20.41 0.53 26.77
C SER A 172 21.39 -0.65 26.62
N VAL A 173 21.99 -0.76 25.44
CA VAL A 173 23.11 -1.68 25.20
C VAL A 173 24.41 -1.02 25.61
N ASP A 174 25.02 -1.58 26.66
CA ASP A 174 26.44 -1.46 26.98
C ASP A 174 27.22 -2.45 26.09
N GLU A 175 28.33 -2.03 25.48
CA GLU A 175 28.98 -2.79 24.38
C GLU A 175 29.37 -4.21 24.79
N ALA A 176 29.83 -4.40 26.03
CA ALA A 176 30.18 -5.73 26.58
C ALA A 176 28.99 -6.72 26.63
N ARG A 177 27.74 -6.22 26.63
CA ARG A 177 26.54 -7.06 26.60
C ARG A 177 26.12 -7.42 25.18
N LEU A 178 26.49 -6.60 24.19
CA LEU A 178 26.26 -6.90 22.76
C LEU A 178 27.09 -8.09 22.31
N ASP A 179 28.38 -8.14 22.68
CA ASP A 179 29.25 -9.27 22.32
C ASP A 179 28.77 -10.59 22.92
N LYS A 180 28.27 -10.58 24.16
CA LYS A 180 27.68 -11.78 24.77
C LYS A 180 26.44 -12.27 24.03
N VAL A 181 25.54 -11.37 23.64
CA VAL A 181 24.35 -11.70 22.83
C VAL A 181 24.75 -12.16 21.43
N LEU A 182 25.77 -11.57 20.80
CA LEU A 182 26.28 -12.01 19.50
C LEU A 182 26.92 -13.40 19.55
N GLU A 183 27.62 -13.75 20.64
CA GLU A 183 28.13 -15.11 20.84
C GLU A 183 27.01 -16.13 21.11
N GLU A 184 25.99 -15.79 21.90
CA GLU A 184 24.81 -16.63 22.10
C GLU A 184 24.05 -16.86 20.78
N VAL A 185 23.88 -15.81 19.95
CA VAL A 185 23.29 -15.92 18.59
C VAL A 185 24.17 -16.75 17.66
N ARG A 186 25.50 -16.64 17.72
CA ARG A 186 26.44 -17.49 16.95
C ARG A 186 26.36 -18.95 17.38
N ALA A 187 26.20 -19.23 18.67
CA ALA A 187 26.03 -20.59 19.20
C ALA A 187 24.71 -21.21 18.72
N VAL A 188 23.59 -20.48 18.80
CA VAL A 188 22.29 -20.92 18.26
C VAL A 188 22.37 -21.14 16.75
N LYS A 189 23.03 -20.25 16.00
CA LYS A 189 23.22 -20.42 14.55
C LYS A 189 24.05 -21.66 14.20
N LYS A 190 25.07 -22.02 15.01
CA LYS A 190 25.81 -23.29 14.86
C LYS A 190 24.90 -24.50 15.10
N LEU A 191 24.10 -24.48 16.17
CA LEU A 191 23.14 -25.56 16.48
C LEU A 191 22.12 -25.79 15.35
N ILE A 192 21.53 -24.72 14.81
CA ILE A 192 20.57 -24.81 13.69
C ILE A 192 21.24 -25.36 12.41
N VAL A 193 22.47 -24.92 12.11
CA VAL A 193 23.22 -25.43 10.96
C VAL A 193 23.63 -26.90 11.14
N GLN A 194 23.86 -27.34 12.38
CA GLN A 194 24.22 -28.72 12.69
C GLN A 194 23.00 -29.66 12.61
N ASP A 195 21.86 -29.29 13.19
CA ASP A 195 20.58 -30.00 13.03
C ASP A 195 20.13 -30.07 11.56
N ALA A 196 20.30 -28.99 10.78
CA ALA A 196 20.05 -29.00 9.35
C ALA A 196 20.99 -29.95 8.57
N LYS A 197 22.25 -30.08 9.01
CA LYS A 197 23.24 -30.97 8.39
C LYS A 197 22.98 -32.44 8.73
N GLU A 198 22.59 -32.74 9.96
CA GLU A 198 22.22 -34.09 10.40
C GLU A 198 20.95 -34.57 9.66
N ARG A 199 19.92 -33.73 9.53
CA ARG A 199 18.71 -34.02 8.73
C ARG A 199 18.94 -34.14 7.22
N LEU A 200 20.06 -33.63 6.71
CA LEU A 200 20.50 -33.82 5.33
C LEU A 200 21.27 -35.14 5.14
N LEU A 201 21.95 -35.64 6.17
CA LEU A 201 22.66 -36.92 6.14
C LEU A 201 21.70 -38.11 6.25
N ASP A 202 20.65 -38.02 7.08
CA ASP A 202 19.60 -39.05 7.18
C ASP A 202 18.81 -39.25 5.88
N LYS A 203 18.86 -38.31 4.94
CA LYS A 203 18.19 -38.39 3.63
C LYS A 203 19.06 -38.98 2.51
N VAL A 204 20.28 -39.45 2.84
CA VAL A 204 21.20 -40.07 1.87
C VAL A 204 21.68 -41.44 2.40
N ALA A 205 20.73 -42.34 2.64
CA ALA A 205 20.96 -43.76 2.83
C ALA A 205 20.17 -44.56 1.78
N PRO A 206 20.77 -45.54 1.06
CA PRO A 206 20.10 -46.26 -0.02
C PRO A 206 19.28 -47.45 0.50
N GLU A 207 18.02 -47.56 0.09
CA GLU A 207 17.23 -48.79 0.27
C GLU A 207 17.61 -49.86 -0.77
N SER A 208 17.69 -51.13 -0.33
CA SER A 208 17.88 -52.27 -1.23
C SER A 208 17.17 -53.55 -0.73
N ALA A 209 16.16 -54.01 -1.49
CA ALA A 209 15.51 -55.34 -1.46
C ALA A 209 14.85 -55.81 -0.12
N GLY A 210 13.79 -56.64 -0.10
CA GLY A 210 12.95 -57.21 -1.16
C GLY A 210 12.40 -58.61 -0.79
N ARG A 211 11.12 -58.91 -1.14
CA ARG A 211 10.35 -60.18 -0.89
C ARG A 211 9.85 -60.36 0.58
N GLY A 212 8.70 -60.99 0.89
CA GLY A 212 7.67 -61.66 0.07
C GLY A 212 6.36 -61.94 0.84
N ARG A 213 5.36 -62.56 0.16
CA ARG A 213 3.96 -62.91 0.58
C ARG A 213 3.90 -64.40 1.09
N PRO A 214 2.74 -65.03 1.46
CA PRO A 214 1.32 -64.59 1.64
C PRO A 214 0.54 -65.23 2.85
N GLU A 215 -0.81 -65.17 2.82
CA GLU A 215 -1.84 -66.05 3.48
C GLU A 215 -2.17 -65.84 4.99
N ASP A 216 -3.38 -66.08 5.53
CA ASP A 216 -4.78 -66.08 5.00
C ASP A 216 -5.82 -66.12 6.17
N ALA A 217 -7.09 -65.71 5.92
CA ALA A 217 -8.34 -66.01 6.69
C ALA A 217 -8.46 -65.58 8.19
N ALA A 218 -9.63 -65.39 8.86
CA ALA A 218 -11.06 -65.55 8.52
C ALA A 218 -12.03 -64.71 9.45
N ALA A 219 -13.30 -64.57 9.02
CA ALA A 219 -14.56 -64.56 9.83
C ALA A 219 -15.00 -63.37 10.77
N THR A 220 -15.85 -62.48 10.22
CA THR A 220 -17.28 -62.13 10.55
C THR A 220 -18.03 -62.74 11.78
N PRO A 221 -19.26 -62.27 12.17
CA PRO A 221 -19.94 -60.94 12.05
C PRO A 221 -20.84 -60.52 13.27
N GLY A 222 -21.60 -59.41 13.14
CA GLY A 222 -22.85 -59.07 13.89
C GLY A 222 -23.00 -57.55 14.13
N CYS A 223 -24.01 -56.80 13.63
CA CYS A 223 -25.48 -56.87 13.83
C CYS A 223 -25.89 -56.61 15.29
N ASP A 224 -26.87 -55.74 15.64
CA ASP A 224 -27.73 -54.79 14.90
C ASP A 224 -28.32 -53.76 15.92
N GLU A 225 -28.94 -52.66 15.44
CA GLU A 225 -30.12 -51.97 16.04
C GLU A 225 -30.13 -51.48 17.52
N SER A 226 -30.95 -50.53 17.99
CA SER A 226 -31.78 -49.49 17.36
C SER A 226 -32.20 -48.41 18.39
N THR A 227 -32.48 -47.19 17.90
CA THR A 227 -33.51 -46.21 18.35
C THR A 227 -33.73 -45.77 19.81
N SER A 228 -33.86 -44.43 19.96
CA SER A 228 -34.89 -43.70 20.74
C SER A 228 -34.88 -43.80 22.29
N SER A 229 -34.73 -42.70 23.04
CA SER A 229 -35.79 -41.69 23.20
C SER A 229 -35.35 -40.51 24.11
N ALA A 230 -36.00 -39.36 23.94
CA ALA A 230 -36.10 -38.26 24.93
C ALA A 230 -37.59 -38.15 25.39
N PRO A 231 -38.02 -37.24 26.30
CA PRO A 231 -37.30 -36.19 27.06
C PRO A 231 -37.68 -36.17 28.58
N SER A 232 -37.30 -35.12 29.34
CA SER A 232 -38.22 -34.29 30.18
C SER A 232 -37.59 -33.54 31.38
N ALA A 233 -38.01 -32.27 31.56
CA ALA A 233 -38.25 -31.48 32.79
C ALA A 233 -37.16 -31.18 33.87
N ALA A 234 -36.78 -29.90 33.91
CA ALA A 234 -36.93 -28.93 35.03
C ALA A 234 -36.31 -29.15 36.44
N LEU A 235 -35.54 -28.16 36.92
CA LEU A 235 -35.97 -27.15 37.93
C LEU A 235 -34.87 -26.07 38.18
N ALA A 236 -35.30 -24.89 38.64
CA ALA A 236 -34.50 -23.82 39.28
C ALA A 236 -35.20 -23.45 40.62
N PRO A 237 -34.86 -22.39 41.42
CA PRO A 237 -33.78 -21.38 41.34
C PRO A 237 -33.11 -21.04 42.72
N HIS A 238 -32.17 -20.07 42.72
CA HIS A 238 -31.72 -19.13 43.80
C HIS A 238 -30.28 -18.66 43.42
N ALA A 239 -29.75 -17.47 43.66
CA ALA A 239 -30.21 -16.11 44.02
C ALA A 239 -29.06 -15.12 43.58
N ALA A 240 -29.08 -13.79 43.67
CA ALA A 240 -29.99 -12.81 44.28
C ALA A 240 -30.02 -11.51 43.41
N ALA A 241 -30.15 -10.31 44.01
CA ALA A 241 -30.30 -9.04 43.29
C ALA A 241 -29.06 -8.12 43.32
N GLY A 242 -28.85 -7.37 42.23
CA GLY A 242 -27.89 -6.26 42.14
C GLY A 242 -28.40 -5.19 41.16
N HIS A 243 -29.11 -4.19 41.66
CA HIS A 243 -29.86 -3.23 40.83
C HIS A 243 -28.97 -2.08 40.34
N LEU A 244 -28.11 -2.33 39.34
CA LEU A 244 -27.38 -1.29 38.62
C LEU A 244 -28.29 -0.64 37.58
N ARG A 245 -28.77 0.58 37.86
CA ARG A 245 -29.47 1.40 36.87
C ARG A 245 -28.51 1.75 35.74
N ALA A 246 -28.65 1.10 34.59
CA ALA A 246 -28.05 1.58 33.36
C ALA A 246 -28.56 3.01 33.10
N ARG A 247 -27.63 3.97 33.00
CA ARG A 247 -27.99 5.29 32.47
C ARG A 247 -28.25 5.07 30.98
N GLU A 248 -29.48 5.30 30.56
CA GLU A 248 -29.81 5.34 29.13
C GLU A 248 -28.94 6.40 28.47
N ALA A 249 -27.93 5.95 27.73
CA ALA A 249 -27.14 6.83 26.90
C ALA A 249 -28.04 7.31 25.75
N GLY A 250 -28.51 8.56 25.85
CA GLY A 250 -29.17 9.22 24.73
C GLY A 250 -28.24 9.18 23.49
N PRO A 251 -28.80 9.23 22.27
CA PRO A 251 -28.05 8.98 21.05
C PRO A 251 -26.82 9.90 20.99
N MET A 252 -25.64 9.29 21.12
CA MET A 252 -24.37 9.98 21.05
C MET A 252 -24.28 10.58 19.65
N ARG A 253 -24.35 11.91 19.54
CA ARG A 253 -24.13 12.58 18.27
C ARG A 253 -22.74 12.20 17.80
N ALA A 254 -22.65 11.47 16.68
CA ALA A 254 -21.37 11.14 16.06
C ALA A 254 -20.52 12.41 15.96
N GLU A 255 -19.39 12.42 16.67
CA GLU A 255 -18.51 13.59 16.68
C GLU A 255 -17.98 13.78 15.25
N LYS A 256 -18.00 15.02 14.77
CA LYS A 256 -17.54 15.29 13.40
C LYS A 256 -16.04 15.00 13.35
N PRO A 257 -15.54 14.31 12.30
CA PRO A 257 -14.12 14.06 12.18
C PRO A 257 -13.35 15.39 12.10
N GLU A 258 -12.30 15.51 12.90
CA GLU A 258 -11.37 16.64 12.87
C GLU A 258 -10.58 16.63 11.56
N LEU A 259 -10.26 15.45 11.01
CA LEU A 259 -9.73 15.33 9.66
C LEU A 259 -10.83 15.69 8.64
N ARG A 260 -10.58 16.71 7.83
CA ARG A 260 -11.52 17.22 6.81
C ARG A 260 -11.05 17.01 5.38
N ALA A 261 -9.78 16.69 5.17
CA ALA A 261 -9.23 16.36 3.86
C ALA A 261 -8.12 15.30 3.99
N LEU A 262 -8.28 14.20 3.27
CA LEU A 262 -7.25 13.20 3.02
C LEU A 262 -6.90 13.23 1.53
N TYR A 263 -5.61 13.31 1.22
CA TYR A 263 -5.07 13.08 -0.11
C TYR A 263 -4.14 11.86 -0.08
N ILE A 264 -4.19 11.04 -1.12
CA ILE A 264 -3.31 9.87 -1.25
C ILE A 264 -2.50 10.02 -2.55
N THR A 265 -1.20 9.72 -2.51
CA THR A 265 -0.32 9.92 -3.66
C THR A 265 0.83 8.92 -3.72
N GLY A 266 1.44 8.81 -4.89
CA GLY A 266 2.66 8.04 -5.10
C GLY A 266 3.12 8.04 -6.55
N HIS A 267 4.41 7.76 -6.74
CA HIS A 267 5.04 7.61 -8.04
C HIS A 267 5.37 6.14 -8.33
N SER A 268 5.26 5.70 -9.59
CA SER A 268 5.59 4.33 -10.01
C SER A 268 4.80 3.28 -9.21
N LEU A 269 5.48 2.28 -8.64
CA LEU A 269 4.94 1.34 -7.64
C LEU A 269 4.13 2.07 -6.54
N GLY A 270 4.62 3.20 -6.03
CA GLY A 270 3.91 3.98 -5.02
C GLY A 270 2.54 4.48 -5.50
N GLY A 271 2.37 4.74 -6.80
CA GLY A 271 1.07 5.03 -7.40
C GLY A 271 0.10 3.85 -7.37
N ALA A 272 0.60 2.62 -7.51
CA ALA A 272 -0.20 1.41 -7.32
C ALA A 272 -0.58 1.20 -5.84
N LEU A 273 0.37 1.41 -4.92
CA LEU A 273 0.11 1.32 -3.48
C LEU A 273 -0.90 2.38 -3.01
N ALA A 274 -0.82 3.60 -3.55
CA ALA A 274 -1.80 4.67 -3.31
C ALA A 274 -3.23 4.27 -3.70
N VAL A 275 -3.41 3.60 -4.84
CA VAL A 275 -4.72 3.10 -5.27
C VAL A 275 -5.20 1.92 -4.42
N LEU A 276 -4.31 1.03 -3.99
CA LEU A 276 -4.67 -0.05 -3.05
C LEU A 276 -5.08 0.49 -1.68
N ALA A 277 -4.34 1.46 -1.15
CA ALA A 277 -4.65 2.14 0.11
C ALA A 277 -6.00 2.88 0.05
N ALA A 278 -6.26 3.60 -1.05
CA ALA A 278 -7.58 4.19 -1.30
C ALA A 278 -8.68 3.12 -1.37
N SER A 279 -8.42 2.01 -2.05
CA SER A 279 -9.36 0.89 -2.20
C SER A 279 -9.70 0.23 -0.86
N GLN A 280 -8.74 0.08 0.05
CA GLN A 280 -8.97 -0.44 1.40
C GLN A 280 -9.99 0.40 2.19
N LEU A 281 -9.99 1.74 2.02
CA LEU A 281 -11.01 2.59 2.64
C LEU A 281 -12.41 2.18 2.21
N PHE A 282 -12.62 1.93 0.91
CA PHE A 282 -13.93 1.56 0.35
C PHE A 282 -14.35 0.11 0.59
N MET A 283 -13.46 -0.76 1.08
CA MET A 283 -13.80 -2.13 1.52
C MET A 283 -14.14 -2.19 3.03
N ALA A 284 -14.54 -1.06 3.64
CA ALA A 284 -14.85 -0.96 5.07
C ALA A 284 -15.80 -2.05 5.61
N ASN A 285 -16.80 -2.47 4.82
CA ASN A 285 -17.76 -3.50 5.23
C ASN A 285 -17.17 -4.92 5.26
N GLU A 286 -15.93 -5.10 4.78
CA GLU A 286 -15.15 -6.35 4.83
C GLU A 286 -14.01 -6.25 5.88
N ALA A 287 -13.97 -5.16 6.67
CA ALA A 287 -13.02 -4.92 7.76
C ALA A 287 -13.59 -5.35 9.13
N PRO A 288 -12.76 -5.48 10.19
CA PRO A 288 -13.22 -5.70 11.55
C PRO A 288 -14.22 -4.62 12.01
N GLU A 289 -15.24 -5.03 12.78
CA GLU A 289 -16.35 -4.16 13.21
C GLU A 289 -15.88 -2.86 13.87
N ASP A 290 -14.81 -2.91 14.68
CA ASP A 290 -14.22 -1.75 15.37
C ASP A 290 -13.58 -0.72 14.43
N ALA A 291 -13.33 -1.07 13.17
CA ALA A 291 -12.69 -0.23 12.17
C ALA A 291 -13.66 0.28 11.09
N VAL A 292 -14.89 -0.24 11.00
CA VAL A 292 -15.85 0.08 9.92
C VAL A 292 -16.20 1.57 9.90
N GLU A 293 -16.58 2.13 11.05
CA GLU A 293 -16.97 3.55 11.17
C GLU A 293 -15.81 4.49 10.82
N ASP A 294 -14.62 4.22 11.36
CA ASP A 294 -13.42 5.02 11.06
C ASP A 294 -13.03 4.95 9.58
N LEU A 295 -13.12 3.78 8.94
CA LEU A 295 -12.86 3.62 7.51
C LEU A 295 -13.90 4.37 6.67
N GLN A 296 -15.18 4.30 7.01
CA GLN A 296 -16.26 5.05 6.32
C GLN A 296 -16.08 6.57 6.50
N ALA A 297 -15.68 7.04 7.67
CA ALA A 297 -15.37 8.44 7.90
C ALA A 297 -14.14 8.88 7.07
N LEU A 298 -13.08 8.07 7.02
CA LEU A 298 -11.90 8.30 6.17
C LEU A 298 -12.24 8.32 4.66
N GLN A 299 -13.20 7.51 4.18
CA GLN A 299 -13.74 7.62 2.82
C GLN A 299 -14.34 9.02 2.58
N GLY A 300 -15.11 9.55 3.53
CA GLY A 300 -15.71 10.90 3.45
C GLY A 300 -14.70 12.05 3.49
N CYS A 301 -13.54 11.82 4.11
CA CYS A 301 -12.41 12.75 4.12
C CYS A 301 -11.63 12.76 2.78
N LEU A 302 -11.67 11.70 1.97
CA LEU A 302 -10.88 11.56 0.75
C LEU A 302 -11.26 12.63 -0.29
N ARG A 303 -10.32 13.53 -0.59
CA ARG A 303 -10.48 14.58 -1.62
C ARG A 303 -9.95 14.15 -2.98
N GLY A 304 -8.82 13.45 -3.01
CA GLY A 304 -8.29 12.88 -4.25
C GLY A 304 -7.11 11.93 -4.06
N VAL A 305 -6.93 11.07 -5.05
CA VAL A 305 -5.82 10.14 -5.21
C VAL A 305 -5.04 10.59 -6.45
N TYR A 306 -3.83 11.11 -6.27
CA TYR A 306 -3.01 11.67 -7.35
C TYR A 306 -1.81 10.76 -7.59
N THR A 307 -1.74 10.10 -8.74
CA THR A 307 -0.67 9.14 -9.04
C THR A 307 0.14 9.55 -10.25
N PHE A 308 1.43 9.17 -10.27
CA PHE A 308 2.40 9.62 -11.28
C PHE A 308 3.13 8.39 -11.85
N GLY A 309 2.92 8.10 -13.14
CA GLY A 309 3.48 6.90 -13.76
C GLY A 309 2.93 5.59 -13.18
N GLN A 310 1.68 5.59 -12.70
CA GLN A 310 1.07 4.42 -12.06
C GLN A 310 0.89 3.25 -13.06
N PRO A 311 1.36 2.02 -12.73
CA PRO A 311 1.02 0.79 -13.46
C PRO A 311 -0.42 0.32 -13.15
N MET A 312 -0.99 -0.55 -13.99
CA MET A 312 -2.30 -1.16 -13.74
C MET A 312 -2.28 -2.00 -12.47
N VAL A 313 -3.30 -1.85 -11.62
CA VAL A 313 -3.28 -2.38 -10.24
C VAL A 313 -4.03 -3.70 -10.12
N GLY A 314 -5.13 -3.85 -10.83
CA GLY A 314 -5.97 -5.03 -10.77
C GLY A 314 -6.77 -5.27 -12.05
N ASN A 315 -7.55 -6.34 -12.03
CA ASN A 315 -8.31 -6.79 -13.18
C ASN A 315 -9.51 -5.87 -13.50
N LYS A 316 -10.21 -6.13 -14.61
CA LYS A 316 -11.42 -5.37 -14.97
C LYS A 316 -12.50 -5.35 -13.87
N VAL A 317 -12.68 -6.42 -13.09
CA VAL A 317 -13.67 -6.46 -11.99
C VAL A 317 -13.30 -5.46 -10.89
N PHE A 318 -12.01 -5.39 -10.54
CA PHE A 318 -11.46 -4.41 -9.61
C PHE A 318 -11.64 -2.98 -10.13
N ALA A 319 -11.23 -2.74 -11.37
CA ALA A 319 -11.37 -1.42 -12.01
C ALA A 319 -12.83 -0.96 -12.11
N ASP A 320 -13.76 -1.85 -12.45
CA ASP A 320 -15.19 -1.54 -12.54
C ASP A 320 -15.84 -1.34 -11.15
N LYS A 321 -15.45 -2.12 -10.12
CA LYS A 321 -16.00 -1.94 -8.75
C LYS A 321 -15.47 -0.64 -8.13
N LEU A 322 -14.15 -0.48 -8.04
CA LEU A 322 -13.53 0.68 -7.38
C LEU A 322 -13.68 1.97 -8.21
N GLY A 323 -13.79 1.87 -9.53
CA GLY A 323 -14.13 3.01 -10.40
C GLY A 323 -15.49 3.64 -10.07
N ARG A 324 -16.48 2.86 -9.63
CA ARG A 324 -17.77 3.38 -9.14
C ARG A 324 -17.67 4.01 -7.74
N CYS A 325 -16.67 3.64 -6.94
CA CYS A 325 -16.49 4.15 -5.57
C CYS A 325 -15.71 5.48 -5.55
N PHE A 326 -14.58 5.55 -6.27
CA PHE A 326 -13.69 6.70 -6.23
C PHE A 326 -12.99 7.04 -7.57
N GLY A 327 -13.50 6.51 -8.70
CA GLY A 327 -12.93 6.83 -10.02
C GLY A 327 -12.97 8.32 -10.36
N ASP A 328 -13.97 9.05 -9.86
CA ASP A 328 -14.05 10.51 -9.93
C ASP A 328 -12.89 11.21 -9.19
N LYS A 329 -12.39 10.61 -8.10
CA LYS A 329 -11.33 11.14 -7.22
C LYS A 329 -9.93 10.65 -7.59
N LEU A 330 -9.77 9.73 -8.57
CA LEU A 330 -8.48 9.18 -8.98
C LEU A 330 -7.96 9.91 -10.24
N PHE A 331 -6.83 10.61 -10.09
CA PHE A 331 -6.16 11.37 -11.14
C PHE A 331 -4.80 10.73 -11.46
N ARG A 332 -4.74 10.02 -12.59
CA ARG A 332 -3.55 9.30 -13.07
C ARG A 332 -2.78 10.17 -14.07
N HIS A 333 -1.57 10.56 -13.71
CA HIS A 333 -0.70 11.38 -14.56
C HIS A 333 0.23 10.47 -15.37
N VAL A 334 0.26 10.64 -16.69
CA VAL A 334 1.06 9.85 -17.63
C VAL A 334 1.91 10.77 -18.52
N TYR A 335 3.24 10.62 -18.47
CA TYR A 335 4.17 11.43 -19.25
C TYR A 335 4.63 10.72 -20.53
N GLY A 336 4.63 11.46 -21.65
CA GLY A 336 5.35 11.07 -22.87
C GLY A 336 5.04 9.64 -23.35
N VAL A 337 6.11 8.85 -23.48
CA VAL A 337 6.07 7.43 -23.87
C VAL A 337 6.50 6.51 -22.72
N ASP A 338 6.18 6.90 -21.48
CA ASP A 338 6.39 6.07 -20.29
C ASP A 338 5.69 4.71 -20.43
N VAL A 339 6.48 3.65 -20.30
CA VAL A 339 6.04 2.25 -20.44
C VAL A 339 5.34 1.72 -19.19
N VAL A 340 5.64 2.25 -18.00
CA VAL A 340 5.16 1.67 -16.73
C VAL A 340 3.63 1.71 -16.59
N PRO A 341 2.92 2.77 -17.00
CA PRO A 341 1.46 2.76 -17.07
C PRO A 341 0.86 1.69 -18.00
N SER A 342 1.64 1.07 -18.89
CA SER A 342 1.18 -0.01 -19.77
C SER A 342 1.42 -1.42 -19.20
N LEU A 343 1.99 -1.53 -17.99
CA LEU A 343 2.26 -2.79 -17.30
C LEU A 343 1.25 -3.04 -16.16
N PRO A 344 1.01 -4.30 -15.72
CA PRO A 344 1.54 -5.56 -16.26
C PRO A 344 1.07 -5.88 -17.69
N PRO A 345 1.76 -6.76 -18.44
CA PRO A 345 1.36 -7.14 -19.79
C PRO A 345 0.05 -7.95 -19.78
N ILE A 346 -0.67 -7.97 -20.90
CA ILE A 346 -1.95 -8.73 -21.06
C ILE A 346 -1.77 -10.23 -20.73
N SER A 347 -0.59 -10.79 -20.98
CA SER A 347 -0.25 -12.18 -20.63
C SER A 347 -0.21 -12.47 -19.12
N ALA A 348 -0.05 -11.45 -18.27
CA ALA A 348 -0.14 -11.58 -16.81
C ALA A 348 -1.61 -11.53 -16.31
N GLY A 349 -2.56 -11.17 -17.18
CA GLY A 349 -3.99 -11.14 -16.88
C GLY A 349 -4.72 -9.93 -17.45
N SER A 350 -6.05 -9.92 -17.33
CA SER A 350 -6.92 -8.83 -17.81
C SER A 350 -6.90 -7.59 -16.89
N PHE A 351 -5.71 -7.05 -16.65
CA PHE A 351 -5.47 -5.82 -15.91
C PHE A 351 -6.13 -4.62 -16.59
N SER A 352 -6.70 -3.71 -15.79
CA SER A 352 -7.37 -2.50 -16.28
C SER A 352 -7.08 -1.30 -15.40
N HIS A 353 -7.00 -0.14 -16.04
CA HIS A 353 -7.06 1.16 -15.36
C HIS A 353 -8.50 1.57 -15.06
N PHE A 354 -8.63 2.51 -14.13
CA PHE A 354 -9.82 3.32 -13.90
C PHE A 354 -9.38 4.73 -13.48
N GLY A 355 -10.34 5.62 -13.24
CA GLY A 355 -10.09 7.02 -12.94
C GLY A 355 -9.71 7.86 -14.15
N GLN A 356 -9.47 9.14 -13.91
CA GLN A 356 -9.18 10.15 -14.92
C GLN A 356 -7.71 10.06 -15.34
N GLU A 357 -7.43 9.99 -16.65
CA GLU A 357 -6.06 10.02 -17.18
C GLU A 357 -5.71 11.43 -17.66
N LEU A 358 -4.67 12.02 -17.07
CA LEU A 358 -4.11 13.28 -17.50
C LEU A 358 -2.76 13.04 -18.19
N ARG A 359 -2.58 13.63 -19.37
CA ARG A 359 -1.34 13.52 -20.14
C ARG A 359 -0.59 14.84 -20.16
N ALA A 360 0.73 14.75 -20.13
CA ALA A 360 1.60 15.92 -20.18
C ALA A 360 1.46 16.62 -21.54
N ASN A 361 1.24 17.93 -21.52
CA ASN A 361 1.16 18.78 -22.69
C ASN A 361 2.12 19.99 -22.57
N GLY A 362 1.92 21.03 -23.38
CA GLY A 362 2.73 22.26 -23.32
C GLY A 362 2.59 23.04 -22.01
N SER A 363 1.38 23.18 -21.48
CA SER A 363 1.08 24.00 -20.28
C SER A 363 1.19 23.24 -18.96
N GLY A 364 1.04 21.91 -18.96
CA GLY A 364 1.03 21.10 -17.74
C GLY A 364 0.38 19.74 -17.98
N TRP A 365 -0.68 19.45 -17.22
CA TRP A 365 -1.47 18.23 -17.32
C TRP A 365 -2.82 18.55 -17.97
N GLY A 366 -3.10 17.94 -19.13
CA GLY A 366 -4.41 18.04 -19.79
C GLY A 366 -5.20 16.73 -19.69
N GLU A 367 -6.52 16.83 -19.59
CA GLU A 367 -7.40 15.67 -19.69
C GLU A 367 -7.20 14.94 -21.02
N HIS A 368 -7.11 13.61 -20.98
CA HIS A 368 -7.16 12.80 -22.17
C HIS A 368 -8.63 12.50 -22.55
N ALA A 369 -9.15 13.18 -23.57
CA ALA A 369 -10.56 13.10 -23.99
C ALA A 369 -11.04 11.72 -24.51
N GLY A 370 -10.20 10.69 -24.48
CA GLY A 370 -10.59 9.31 -24.75
C GLY A 370 -11.10 8.61 -23.48
N LYS A 371 -12.20 7.85 -23.60
CA LYS A 371 -12.41 6.71 -22.68
C LYS A 371 -11.11 5.89 -22.65
N VAL A 372 -10.73 5.37 -21.48
CA VAL A 372 -9.51 4.56 -21.26
C VAL A 372 -9.64 3.21 -21.97
N ASN A 373 -9.65 3.24 -23.29
CA ASN A 373 -9.76 2.11 -24.20
C ASN A 373 -8.34 1.61 -24.46
N GLN A 374 -8.00 0.46 -23.88
CA GLN A 374 -6.67 -0.17 -23.97
C GLN A 374 -6.28 -0.63 -25.40
N THR A 375 -7.07 -0.28 -26.42
CA THR A 375 -7.12 -0.97 -27.72
C THR A 375 -6.07 -0.55 -28.75
N TRP A 376 -5.43 0.61 -28.60
CA TRP A 376 -4.51 1.15 -29.63
C TRP A 376 -3.03 1.23 -29.23
N SER A 377 -2.69 1.21 -27.94
CA SER A 377 -1.30 1.23 -27.46
C SER A 377 -0.77 -0.14 -27.03
N ALA A 378 -1.63 -1.04 -26.56
CA ALA A 378 -1.20 -2.28 -25.90
C ALA A 378 -0.61 -3.33 -26.86
N THR A 379 -1.14 -3.48 -28.07
CA THR A 379 -0.70 -4.54 -29.01
C THR A 379 0.62 -4.23 -29.71
N LEU A 380 0.80 -3.01 -30.24
CA LEU A 380 2.10 -2.60 -30.80
C LEU A 380 3.15 -2.32 -29.72
N GLY A 381 2.76 -1.72 -28.59
CA GLY A 381 3.68 -1.40 -27.50
C GLY A 381 4.30 -2.64 -26.85
N LEU A 382 3.53 -3.72 -26.70
CA LEU A 382 4.00 -4.96 -26.07
C LEU A 382 5.01 -5.72 -26.94
N ALA A 383 4.72 -5.90 -28.24
CA ALA A 383 5.63 -6.57 -29.16
C ALA A 383 6.95 -5.82 -29.31
N LEU A 384 6.90 -4.48 -29.34
CA LEU A 384 8.08 -3.62 -29.49
C LEU A 384 8.84 -3.39 -28.16
N GLY A 385 8.16 -3.44 -27.01
CA GLY A 385 8.80 -3.31 -25.69
C GLY A 385 9.60 -4.56 -25.31
N VAL A 386 9.07 -5.75 -25.56
CA VAL A 386 9.83 -7.01 -25.40
C VAL A 386 10.97 -7.08 -26.41
N ALA A 387 10.74 -6.65 -27.66
CA ALA A 387 11.82 -6.55 -28.65
C ALA A 387 12.91 -5.55 -28.24
N ALA A 388 12.57 -4.40 -27.64
CA ALA A 388 13.54 -3.42 -27.14
C ALA A 388 14.47 -4.04 -26.10
N PHE A 389 13.90 -4.75 -25.12
CA PHE A 389 14.68 -5.45 -24.10
C PHE A 389 15.60 -6.52 -24.71
N VAL A 390 15.11 -7.33 -25.65
CA VAL A 390 15.94 -8.33 -26.35
C VAL A 390 17.04 -7.68 -27.20
N ILE A 391 16.77 -6.53 -27.81
CA ILE A 391 17.72 -5.77 -28.63
C ILE A 391 18.80 -5.10 -27.77
N GLU A 392 18.49 -4.59 -26.57
CA GLU A 392 19.47 -4.04 -25.63
C GLU A 392 20.41 -5.13 -25.05
N GLN A 393 19.99 -6.40 -25.01
CA GLN A 393 20.84 -7.52 -24.61
C GLN A 393 21.73 -8.05 -25.76
N LEU A 394 21.55 -7.57 -27.00
CA LEU A 394 22.23 -8.08 -28.20
C LEU A 394 23.00 -6.95 -28.91
N PRO A 395 24.31 -6.78 -28.66
CA PRO A 395 25.05 -5.57 -29.01
C PRO A 395 25.21 -5.27 -30.51
N PHE A 396 24.73 -6.16 -31.38
CA PHE A 396 24.69 -6.00 -32.83
C PHE A 396 23.35 -5.44 -33.36
N LEU A 397 22.32 -5.30 -32.52
CA LEU A 397 20.99 -4.81 -32.90
C LEU A 397 20.71 -3.34 -32.52
N HIS A 398 21.67 -2.64 -31.91
CA HIS A 398 21.57 -1.23 -31.48
C HIS A 398 21.19 -0.21 -32.58
N TRP A 399 21.21 -0.60 -33.86
CA TRP A 399 20.80 0.25 -34.98
C TRP A 399 19.26 0.42 -35.08
N ILE A 400 18.48 -0.43 -34.40
CA ILE A 400 17.01 -0.38 -34.37
C ILE A 400 16.55 0.58 -33.26
N LYS A 401 16.18 1.83 -33.64
CA LYS A 401 15.66 2.84 -32.69
C LYS A 401 14.20 2.60 -32.35
N LEU A 402 13.93 2.16 -31.12
CA LEU A 402 12.57 1.95 -30.59
C LEU A 402 12.06 3.19 -29.82
N ARG A 403 10.74 3.43 -29.86
CA ARG A 403 10.09 4.69 -29.44
C ARG A 403 9.59 4.69 -27.98
N PHE A 404 10.31 4.07 -27.05
CA PHE A 404 9.93 4.00 -25.64
C PHE A 404 11.09 4.40 -24.73
N SER A 405 10.79 4.96 -23.55
CA SER A 405 11.79 5.59 -22.67
C SER A 405 11.57 5.25 -21.20
N LEU A 406 12.52 4.55 -20.59
CA LEU A 406 12.57 4.38 -19.13
C LEU A 406 13.02 5.67 -18.41
N ALA A 407 13.64 6.62 -19.12
CA ALA A 407 14.01 7.92 -18.58
C ALA A 407 12.79 8.85 -18.38
N ASP A 408 11.74 8.65 -19.18
CA ASP A 408 10.46 9.36 -19.07
C ASP A 408 9.76 9.02 -17.73
N HIS A 409 9.97 7.81 -17.21
CA HIS A 409 9.45 7.32 -15.92
C HIS A 409 10.18 7.89 -14.68
N SER A 410 10.97 8.96 -14.83
CA SER A 410 11.65 9.59 -13.69
C SER A 410 10.65 10.42 -12.85
N PRO A 411 10.67 10.32 -11.50
CA PRO A 411 9.82 11.16 -10.65
C PRO A 411 10.10 12.66 -10.83
N LEU A 412 11.31 13.02 -11.25
CA LEU A 412 11.68 14.39 -11.58
C LEU A 412 10.95 14.92 -12.82
N THR A 413 10.65 14.05 -13.79
CA THR A 413 9.90 14.41 -15.01
C THR A 413 8.44 14.75 -14.65
N TYR A 414 7.79 13.88 -13.88
CA TYR A 414 6.45 14.12 -13.33
C TYR A 414 6.38 15.37 -12.45
N LEU A 415 7.38 15.60 -11.60
CA LEU A 415 7.49 16.82 -10.80
C LEU A 415 7.60 18.09 -11.66
N ARG A 416 8.44 18.07 -12.71
CA ARG A 416 8.63 19.22 -13.62
C ARG A 416 7.35 19.59 -14.35
N VAL A 417 6.59 18.61 -14.87
CA VAL A 417 5.31 18.89 -15.55
C VAL A 417 4.28 19.45 -14.56
N SER A 418 4.20 18.88 -13.36
CA SER A 418 3.34 19.40 -12.27
C SER A 418 3.76 20.77 -11.74
N GLN A 419 4.90 21.32 -12.19
CA GLN A 419 5.37 22.66 -11.87
C GLN A 419 5.19 23.67 -13.02
N ARG A 420 4.83 23.21 -14.22
CA ARG A 420 4.39 24.10 -15.29
C ARG A 420 3.07 24.74 -14.86
N ARG A 421 2.98 26.06 -15.00
CA ARG A 421 1.71 26.78 -14.83
C ARG A 421 0.98 26.76 -16.16
N ASP A 422 -0.34 26.73 -16.09
CA ASP A 422 -1.17 27.25 -17.16
C ASP A 422 -0.82 28.74 -17.37
N SER A 423 0.05 29.01 -18.34
CA SER A 423 0.51 30.36 -18.69
C SER A 423 -0.43 31.02 -19.69
N VAL A 424 -1.73 30.80 -19.52
CA VAL A 424 -2.81 31.29 -20.40
C VAL A 424 -3.90 31.86 -19.50
N THR A 425 -3.75 33.14 -19.14
CA THR A 425 -4.76 34.15 -18.72
C THR A 425 -4.10 35.27 -17.88
N GLU A 426 -3.21 36.05 -18.50
CA GLU A 426 -2.85 37.38 -17.98
C GLU A 426 -2.58 38.42 -19.09
N PHE A 427 -2.80 38.03 -20.36
CA PHE A 427 -2.80 38.89 -21.54
C PHE A 427 -3.80 38.36 -22.57
N ASP A 428 -5.07 38.71 -22.39
CA ASP A 428 -6.14 38.80 -23.41
C ASP A 428 -7.18 39.81 -22.89
#